data_AF-A0A6J6X5V0-F1
#
_entry.id   AF-A0A6J6X5V0-F1
#
_cell.length_a   1.000
_cell.length_b   1.000
_cell.length_c   1.000
_cell.angle_alpha   90.00
_cell.angle_beta   90.00
_cell.angle_gamma   90.00
#
_symmetry.space_group_name_H-M   'P 1'
#
loop_
_entity.id
_entity.type
_entity.pdbx_description
1 polymer ?
#
loop_
_entity_poly.entity_id
_entity_poly.type
_entity_poly.pdbx_seq_one_letter_code
_entity_poly.pdbx_strand_id
1 'polypeptide(L)'
;MKPQYAAIQWRQDDKSFDAWKNGRTGYPFVDAGMRQLKESGWMHNRVRMVTASFLVKNLLIDWRRGERYFRHVLLDADVSQNVGNWQWVAGTGPDASPYNRVFNPVLQGQRFDSEGDYIRRWVPELAALDATAIHEPWAVGPLELASAGIELGTDYPEPIVDLAFSRSRVLDAYGAVKR
;
A
#
# COMPACT_ATOMS: atom_id res chain seq x y z
N MET A 1 12.57 18.77 8.87
CA MET A 1 11.98 18.48 7.54
C MET A 1 12.80 19.22 6.50
N LYS A 2 13.27 18.55 5.44
CA LYS A 2 13.98 19.26 4.35
C LYS A 2 12.98 20.18 3.61
N PRO A 3 13.18 21.51 3.58
CA PRO A 3 12.18 22.46 3.08
C PRO A 3 11.74 22.18 1.65
N GLN A 4 12.66 21.70 0.81
CA GLN A 4 12.38 21.33 -0.58
C GLN A 4 11.15 20.42 -0.71
N TYR A 5 11.00 19.39 0.13
CA TYR A 5 9.89 18.45 0.02
C TYR A 5 8.51 19.02 0.41
N ALA A 6 8.45 20.25 0.91
CA ALA A 6 7.18 20.98 1.02
C ALA A 6 6.57 21.31 -0.36
N ALA A 7 7.39 21.37 -1.41
CA ALA A 7 6.95 21.71 -2.78
C ALA A 7 6.41 20.52 -3.59
N ILE A 8 6.42 19.29 -3.03
CA ILE A 8 5.87 18.11 -3.71
C ILE A 8 4.39 18.34 -3.99
N GLN A 9 4.02 18.22 -5.26
CA GLN A 9 2.63 18.29 -5.71
C GLN A 9 1.95 16.93 -5.48
N TRP A 10 1.29 16.79 -4.33
CA TRP A 10 0.52 15.60 -3.98
C TRP A 10 -0.76 15.51 -4.81
N ARG A 11 -1.15 14.29 -5.19
CA ARG A 11 -2.42 14.04 -5.86
C ARG A 11 -3.59 14.24 -4.90
N GLN A 12 -4.58 15.01 -5.33
CA GLN A 12 -5.90 15.06 -4.70
C GLN A 12 -6.78 13.98 -5.34
N ASP A 13 -6.75 12.79 -4.76
CA ASP A 13 -7.46 11.62 -5.26
C ASP A 13 -8.13 10.90 -4.10
N ASP A 14 -9.30 11.40 -3.71
CA ASP A 14 -10.06 10.86 -2.58
C ASP A 14 -10.57 9.45 -2.85
N LYS A 15 -10.87 9.11 -4.11
CA LYS A 15 -11.27 7.77 -4.51
C LYS A 15 -10.17 6.75 -4.21
N SER A 16 -8.94 7.05 -4.59
CA SER A 16 -7.79 6.19 -4.33
C SER A 16 -7.44 6.13 -2.83
N PHE A 17 -7.61 7.25 -2.10
CA PHE A 17 -7.46 7.26 -0.65
C PHE A 17 -8.49 6.39 0.06
N ASP A 18 -9.75 6.44 -0.36
CA ASP A 18 -10.84 5.64 0.19
C ASP A 18 -10.69 4.15 -0.13
N ALA A 19 -10.23 3.82 -1.35
CA ALA A 19 -9.85 2.46 -1.71
C ALA A 19 -8.74 1.92 -0.80
N TRP A 20 -7.70 2.71 -0.54
CA TRP A 20 -6.63 2.35 0.38
C TRP A 20 -7.13 2.15 1.81
N LYS A 21 -7.92 3.08 2.37
CA LYS A 21 -8.47 2.93 3.74
C LYS A 21 -9.30 1.64 3.91
N ASN A 22 -10.03 1.24 2.87
CA ASN A 22 -10.93 0.10 2.92
C ASN A 22 -10.30 -1.22 2.47
N GLY A 23 -9.01 -1.24 2.09
CA GLY A 23 -8.36 -2.44 1.55
C GLY A 23 -9.04 -2.96 0.28
N ARG A 24 -9.25 -2.04 -0.67
CA ARG A 24 -9.82 -2.30 -2.01
C ARG A 24 -8.92 -1.72 -3.11
N THR A 25 -7.60 -1.83 -2.94
CA THR A 25 -6.62 -1.31 -3.89
C THR A 25 -6.36 -2.27 -5.05
N GLY A 26 -6.78 -3.53 -4.92
CA GLY A 26 -6.46 -4.59 -5.86
C GLY A 26 -5.08 -5.18 -5.62
N TYR A 27 -4.36 -4.76 -4.57
CA TYR A 27 -3.05 -5.29 -4.16
C TYR A 27 -3.19 -6.11 -2.86
N PRO A 28 -3.24 -7.45 -2.93
CA PRO A 28 -3.68 -8.30 -1.82
C PRO A 28 -2.92 -8.10 -0.52
N PHE A 29 -1.60 -7.92 -0.57
CA PHE A 29 -0.80 -7.71 0.64
C PHE A 29 -1.06 -6.34 1.30
N VAL A 30 -1.35 -5.30 0.50
CA VAL A 30 -1.75 -3.98 1.00
C VAL A 30 -3.16 -4.07 1.57
N ASP A 31 -4.07 -4.71 0.83
CA ASP A 31 -5.49 -4.83 1.20
C ASP A 31 -5.67 -5.65 2.49
N ALA A 32 -4.93 -6.75 2.64
CA ALA A 32 -4.85 -7.55 3.87
C ALA A 32 -4.41 -6.70 5.06
N GLY A 33 -3.37 -5.87 4.89
CA GLY A 33 -2.93 -4.91 5.89
C GLY A 33 -4.04 -3.95 6.31
N MET A 34 -4.64 -3.27 5.33
CA MET A 34 -5.64 -2.24 5.61
C MET A 34 -6.90 -2.82 6.26
N ARG A 35 -7.29 -4.04 5.88
CA ARG A 35 -8.40 -4.79 6.51
C ARG A 35 -8.05 -5.23 7.93
N GLN A 36 -6.85 -5.79 8.16
CA GLN A 36 -6.36 -6.11 9.50
C GLN A 36 -6.42 -4.92 10.43
N LEU A 37 -5.92 -3.76 9.97
CA LEU A 37 -5.90 -2.55 10.77
C LEU A 37 -7.31 -2.07 11.11
N LYS A 38 -8.23 -2.11 10.15
CA LYS A 38 -9.61 -1.68 10.35
C LYS A 38 -10.36 -2.58 11.35
N GLU A 39 -10.11 -3.89 11.31
CA GLU A 39 -10.80 -4.85 12.16
C GLU A 39 -10.19 -4.98 13.57
N SER A 40 -8.86 -5.05 13.66
CA SER A 40 -8.17 -5.33 14.93
C SER A 40 -7.55 -4.12 15.61
N GLY A 41 -7.43 -2.99 14.90
CA GLY A 41 -6.70 -1.82 15.39
C GLY A 41 -5.19 -2.03 15.54
N TRP A 42 -4.66 -3.14 15.02
CA TRP A 42 -3.24 -3.45 15.01
C TRP A 42 -2.79 -3.85 13.60
N MET A 43 -1.53 -3.60 13.27
CA MET A 43 -0.92 -4.06 12.03
C MET A 43 0.55 -4.36 12.28
N HIS A 44 1.07 -5.46 11.72
CA HIS A 44 2.50 -5.76 11.83
C HIS A 44 3.36 -4.65 11.19
N ASN A 45 4.50 -4.30 11.80
CA ASN A 45 5.32 -3.16 11.37
C ASN A 45 5.74 -3.23 9.89
N ARG A 46 6.10 -4.43 9.40
CA ARG A 46 6.43 -4.62 7.97
C ARG A 46 5.27 -4.23 7.06
N VAL A 47 4.05 -4.61 7.41
CA VAL A 47 2.84 -4.31 6.62
C VAL A 47 2.51 -2.81 6.71
N ARG A 48 2.75 -2.16 7.86
CA ARG A 48 2.65 -0.69 7.99
C ARG A 48 3.58 0.02 7.00
N MET A 49 4.82 -0.45 6.88
CA MET A 49 5.78 0.13 5.93
C MET A 49 5.32 -0.01 4.47
N VAL A 50 4.78 -1.18 4.11
CA VAL A 50 4.33 -1.44 2.73
C VAL A 50 3.08 -0.65 2.40
N THR A 51 2.08 -0.65 3.27
CA THR A 51 0.83 0.10 3.09
C THR A 51 1.07 1.62 3.05
N ALA A 52 1.94 2.14 3.92
CA ALA A 52 2.34 3.54 3.90
C ALA A 52 3.12 3.91 2.63
N SER A 53 4.07 3.06 2.21
CA SER A 53 4.79 3.28 0.95
C SER A 53 3.85 3.25 -0.25
N PHE A 54 2.87 2.36 -0.26
CA PHE A 54 1.88 2.30 -1.33
C PHE A 54 1.10 3.63 -1.43
N LEU A 55 0.63 4.16 -0.30
CA LEU A 55 -0.05 5.45 -0.27
C LEU A 55 0.82 6.60 -0.81
N VAL A 56 2.06 6.70 -0.32
CA VAL A 56 2.92 7.86 -0.61
C VAL A 56 3.62 7.76 -1.96
N LYS A 57 4.03 6.55 -2.37
CA LYS A 57 4.84 6.33 -3.57
C LYS A 57 4.00 5.84 -4.74
N ASN A 58 3.12 4.86 -4.52
CA ASN A 58 2.31 4.32 -5.60
C ASN A 58 1.09 5.19 -5.88
N LEU A 59 0.41 5.74 -4.87
CA LEU A 59 -0.75 6.62 -5.08
C LEU A 59 -0.37 8.11 -5.16
N LEU A 60 0.85 8.47 -4.73
CA LEU A 60 1.33 9.86 -4.62
C LEU A 60 0.36 10.76 -3.82
N ILE A 61 -0.18 10.21 -2.73
CA ILE A 61 -1.07 10.92 -1.81
C ILE A 61 -0.24 11.45 -0.63
N ASP A 62 -0.59 12.62 -0.11
CA ASP A 62 0.09 13.25 1.03
C ASP A 62 0.10 12.30 2.24
N TRP A 63 1.30 11.96 2.71
CA TRP A 63 1.55 11.11 3.87
C TRP A 63 0.80 11.57 5.11
N ARG A 64 0.54 12.87 5.27
CA ARG A 64 -0.22 13.41 6.40
C ARG A 64 -1.66 12.88 6.46
N ARG A 65 -2.24 12.51 5.33
CA ARG A 65 -3.57 11.88 5.28
C ARG A 65 -3.52 10.47 5.87
N GLY A 66 -2.48 9.70 5.51
CA GLY A 66 -2.22 8.38 6.07
C GLY A 66 -1.89 8.43 7.56
N GLU A 67 -1.06 9.37 7.98
CA GLU A 67 -0.72 9.60 9.39
C GLU A 67 -1.97 9.86 10.24
N ARG A 68 -2.83 10.78 9.80
CA ARG A 68 -4.09 11.10 10.50
C ARG A 68 -5.04 9.90 10.55
N TYR A 69 -5.09 9.09 9.49
CA TYR A 69 -5.88 7.87 9.49
C TYR A 69 -5.33 6.88 10.52
N PHE A 70 -4.03 6.55 10.45
CA PHE A 70 -3.36 5.62 11.37
C PHE A 70 -3.50 6.05 12.83
N ARG A 71 -3.41 7.35 13.12
CA ARG A 71 -3.63 7.90 14.46
C ARG A 71 -5.01 7.59 15.03
N HIS A 72 -6.04 7.48 14.17
CA HIS A 72 -7.41 7.19 14.62
C HIS A 72 -7.70 5.70 14.78
N VAL A 73 -7.01 4.83 14.04
CA VAL A 73 -7.33 3.39 13.98
C VAL A 73 -6.33 2.50 14.73
N LEU A 74 -5.10 2.96 14.95
CA LEU A 74 -4.11 2.17 15.69
C LEU A 74 -4.35 2.27 17.20
N LEU A 75 -4.52 1.11 17.84
CA LEU A 75 -4.60 1.01 19.30
C LEU A 75 -3.26 1.30 19.98
N ASP A 76 -2.15 1.07 19.28
CA ASP A 76 -0.80 1.35 19.73
C ASP A 76 -0.24 2.67 19.21
N ALA A 77 -1.13 3.62 18.85
CA ALA A 77 -0.74 4.90 18.27
C ALA A 77 0.08 5.75 19.27
N ASP A 78 1.41 5.68 19.15
CA ASP A 78 2.30 6.72 19.68
C ASP A 78 2.50 7.82 18.62
N VAL A 79 2.30 9.08 19.01
CA VAL A 79 2.37 10.23 18.10
C VAL A 79 3.76 10.35 17.47
N SER A 80 4.81 10.14 18.25
CA SER A 80 6.19 10.31 17.79
C SER A 80 6.60 9.20 16.81
N GLN A 81 6.28 7.96 17.15
CA GLN A 81 6.53 6.79 16.29
C GLN A 81 5.71 6.86 15.00
N ASN A 82 4.42 7.22 15.08
CA ASN A 82 3.58 7.33 13.89
C ASN A 82 4.13 8.39 12.94
N VAL A 83 4.34 9.63 13.42
CA VAL A 83 4.84 10.73 12.59
C VAL A 83 6.24 10.42 12.04
N GLY A 84 7.14 9.87 12.87
CA GLY A 84 8.49 9.50 12.47
C GLY A 84 8.50 8.46 11.34
N ASN A 85 7.71 7.40 11.46
CA ASN A 85 7.60 6.35 10.45
C ASN A 85 7.01 6.87 9.13
N TRP A 86 5.97 7.70 9.18
CA TRP A 86 5.39 8.31 7.98
C TRP A 86 6.38 9.26 7.28
N GLN A 87 7.13 10.07 8.02
CA GLN A 87 8.18 10.93 7.44
C GLN A 87 9.33 10.10 6.85
N TRP A 88 9.68 8.98 7.47
CA TRP A 88 10.70 8.06 6.99
C TRP A 88 10.31 7.44 5.64
N VAL A 89 9.07 6.95 5.53
CA VAL A 89 8.51 6.41 4.27
C VAL A 89 8.38 7.51 3.21
N ALA A 90 7.97 8.71 3.60
CA ALA A 90 7.81 9.83 2.67
C ALA A 90 9.14 10.38 2.14
N GLY A 91 10.28 10.05 2.74
CA GLY A 91 11.57 10.60 2.32
C GLY A 91 11.81 12.02 2.86
N THR A 92 11.02 12.50 3.82
CA THR A 92 11.03 13.92 4.27
C THR A 92 11.76 14.17 5.59
N GLY A 93 12.03 13.10 6.35
CA GLY A 93 12.78 13.12 7.60
C GLY A 93 14.31 13.12 7.45
N PRO A 94 15.06 13.32 8.54
CA PRO A 94 16.53 13.35 8.53
C PRO A 94 17.17 12.02 8.09
N ASP A 95 16.61 10.87 8.52
CA ASP A 95 17.10 9.51 8.17
C ASP A 95 16.19 8.79 7.16
N ALA A 96 15.47 9.55 6.33
CA ALA A 96 14.41 9.00 5.53
C ALA A 96 14.91 8.08 4.42
N SER A 97 14.12 7.06 4.08
CA SER A 97 14.40 6.19 2.93
C SER A 97 14.54 7.05 1.67
N PRO A 98 15.54 6.79 0.81
CA PRO A 98 15.67 7.47 -0.47
C PRO A 98 14.33 7.45 -1.22
N TYR A 99 13.89 8.60 -1.75
CA TYR A 99 12.57 8.72 -2.37
C TYR A 99 12.39 7.80 -3.59
N ASN A 100 13.48 7.40 -4.23
CA ASN A 100 13.52 6.47 -5.36
C ASN A 100 13.38 5.00 -4.95
N ARG A 101 13.45 4.69 -3.64
CA ARG A 101 13.14 3.36 -3.10
C ARG A 101 11.63 3.23 -2.96
N VAL A 102 11.00 2.82 -4.06
CA VAL A 102 9.58 2.45 -4.12
C VAL A 102 9.50 0.95 -3.84
N PHE A 103 8.79 0.55 -2.77
CA PHE A 103 8.53 -0.86 -2.53
C PHE A 103 7.55 -1.40 -3.57
N ASN A 104 7.89 -2.51 -4.21
CA ASN A 104 6.91 -3.27 -4.99
C ASN A 104 6.06 -4.08 -3.99
N PRO A 105 4.75 -3.81 -3.84
CA PRO A 105 3.91 -4.50 -2.87
C PRO A 105 3.81 -6.01 -3.12
N VAL A 106 3.86 -6.45 -4.38
CA VAL A 106 3.84 -7.87 -4.77
C VAL A 106 5.09 -8.58 -4.24
N LEU A 107 6.28 -8.04 -4.54
CA LEU A 107 7.55 -8.61 -4.06
C LEU A 107 7.68 -8.57 -2.54
N GLN A 108 7.06 -7.59 -1.87
CA GLN A 108 7.01 -7.58 -0.41
C GLN A 108 6.08 -8.67 0.13
N GLY A 109 4.92 -8.89 -0.48
CA GLY A 109 4.03 -10.00 -0.17
C GLY A 109 4.74 -11.35 -0.30
N GLN A 110 5.27 -11.65 -1.49
CA GLN A 110 6.00 -12.89 -1.78
C GLN A 110 7.15 -13.17 -0.80
N ARG A 111 7.80 -12.12 -0.29
CA ARG A 111 8.91 -12.24 0.67
C ARG A 111 8.46 -12.46 2.11
N PHE A 112 7.40 -11.79 2.54
CA PHE A 112 6.99 -11.75 3.96
C PHE A 112 5.73 -12.56 4.27
N ASP A 113 5.08 -13.09 3.23
CA ASP A 113 3.89 -13.94 3.28
C ASP A 113 3.96 -14.94 2.11
N SER A 114 5.06 -15.70 2.00
CA SER A 114 5.37 -16.51 0.80
C SER A 114 4.29 -17.54 0.45
N GLU A 115 3.61 -18.08 1.45
CA GLU A 115 2.52 -19.04 1.25
C GLU A 115 1.17 -18.34 1.01
N GLY A 116 1.06 -17.04 1.30
CA GLY A 116 -0.17 -16.25 1.17
C GLY A 116 -1.13 -16.34 2.37
N ASP A 117 -0.76 -16.99 3.46
CA ASP A 117 -1.64 -17.23 4.62
C ASP A 117 -2.15 -15.94 5.26
N TYR A 118 -1.31 -14.91 5.33
CA TYR A 118 -1.73 -13.61 5.83
C TYR A 118 -2.77 -12.97 4.90
N ILE A 119 -2.58 -13.07 3.58
CA ILE A 119 -3.58 -12.60 2.62
C ILE A 119 -4.88 -13.41 2.74
N ARG A 120 -4.83 -14.74 2.76
CA ARG A 120 -6.06 -15.58 2.88
C ARG A 120 -6.87 -15.24 4.12
N ARG A 121 -6.19 -14.92 5.23
CA ARG A 121 -6.84 -14.56 6.48
C ARG A 121 -7.63 -13.25 6.38
N TRP A 122 -7.08 -12.23 5.73
CA TRP A 122 -7.64 -10.88 5.72
C TRP A 122 -8.36 -10.51 4.41
N VAL A 123 -8.16 -11.30 3.36
CA VAL A 123 -8.80 -11.19 2.05
C VAL A 123 -9.35 -12.58 1.69
N PRO A 124 -10.38 -13.06 2.41
CA PRO A 124 -10.88 -14.43 2.28
C PRO A 124 -11.45 -14.74 0.90
N GLU A 125 -11.88 -13.74 0.14
CA GLU A 125 -12.32 -13.92 -1.25
C GLU A 125 -11.20 -14.43 -2.17
N LEU A 126 -9.92 -14.26 -1.79
CA LEU A 126 -8.77 -14.78 -2.54
C LEU A 126 -8.24 -16.10 -1.96
N ALA A 127 -8.90 -16.70 -0.95
CA ALA A 127 -8.36 -17.83 -0.22
C ALA A 127 -8.14 -19.10 -1.06
N ALA A 128 -8.88 -19.24 -2.16
CA ALA A 128 -8.77 -20.36 -3.09
C ALA A 128 -7.55 -20.28 -4.03
N LEU A 129 -6.88 -19.12 -4.11
CA LEU A 129 -5.66 -18.97 -4.93
C LEU A 129 -4.48 -19.64 -4.26
N ASP A 130 -3.59 -20.20 -5.09
CA ASP A 130 -2.31 -20.73 -4.63
C ASP A 130 -1.33 -19.60 -4.26
N ALA A 131 -0.20 -19.98 -3.66
CA ALA A 131 0.83 -19.04 -3.21
C ALA A 131 1.44 -18.18 -4.34
N THR A 132 1.42 -18.67 -5.59
CA THR A 132 1.97 -17.94 -6.73
C THR A 132 0.99 -16.90 -7.27
N ALA A 133 -0.29 -17.25 -7.32
CA ALA A 133 -1.38 -16.42 -7.83
C ALA A 133 -1.85 -15.36 -6.82
N ILE A 134 -1.84 -15.67 -5.52
CA ILE A 134 -2.48 -14.84 -4.48
C ILE A 134 -1.90 -13.44 -4.33
N HIS A 135 -0.65 -13.21 -4.73
CA HIS A 135 0.00 -11.90 -4.64
C HIS A 135 -0.29 -10.98 -5.83
N GLU A 136 -0.69 -11.55 -6.97
CA GLU A 136 -0.95 -10.83 -8.22
C GLU A 136 -2.13 -11.45 -9.00
N PRO A 137 -3.35 -11.45 -8.44
CA PRO A 137 -4.50 -12.13 -9.05
C PRO A 137 -4.85 -11.60 -10.45
N TRP A 138 -4.51 -10.35 -10.77
CA TRP A 138 -4.71 -9.76 -12.10
C TRP A 138 -3.76 -10.31 -13.18
N ALA A 139 -2.67 -10.98 -12.80
CA ALA A 139 -1.75 -11.63 -13.73
C ALA A 139 -2.15 -13.08 -14.03
N VAL A 140 -3.17 -13.61 -13.31
CA VAL A 140 -3.66 -14.97 -13.42
C VAL A 140 -4.64 -15.07 -14.60
N GLY A 141 -4.62 -16.22 -15.30
CA GLY A 141 -5.52 -16.44 -16.43
C GLY A 141 -7.00 -16.48 -16.01
N PRO A 142 -7.95 -16.00 -16.84
CA PRO A 142 -9.38 -15.98 -16.49
C PRO A 142 -9.95 -17.35 -16.11
N LEU A 143 -9.44 -18.42 -16.71
CA LEU A 143 -9.90 -19.78 -16.42
C LEU A 143 -9.52 -20.23 -15.00
N GLU A 144 -8.33 -19.85 -14.55
CA GLU A 144 -7.82 -20.19 -13.22
C GLU A 144 -8.55 -19.37 -12.14
N LEU A 145 -8.76 -18.07 -12.37
CA LEU A 145 -9.59 -17.23 -11.50
C LEU A 145 -11.02 -17.77 -11.39
N ALA A 146 -11.64 -18.15 -12.51
CA ALA A 146 -12.97 -18.74 -12.53
C ALA A 146 -13.02 -20.09 -11.78
N SER A 147 -11.97 -20.91 -11.88
CA SER A 147 -11.87 -22.17 -11.13
C SER A 147 -11.78 -21.98 -9.62
N ALA A 148 -11.22 -20.84 -9.19
CA ALA A 148 -11.18 -20.40 -7.79
C ALA A 148 -12.46 -19.65 -7.37
N GLY A 149 -13.43 -19.45 -8.28
CA GLY A 149 -14.67 -18.73 -8.01
C GLY A 149 -14.47 -17.22 -7.84
N ILE A 150 -13.46 -16.64 -8.51
CA ILE A 150 -13.09 -15.23 -8.37
C ILE A 150 -13.32 -14.51 -9.70
N GLU A 151 -14.11 -13.45 -9.68
CA GLU A 151 -14.26 -12.49 -10.76
C GLU A 151 -13.66 -11.13 -10.36
N LEU A 152 -12.60 -10.70 -11.05
CA LEU A 152 -11.99 -9.39 -10.80
C LEU A 152 -12.95 -8.26 -11.21
N GLY A 153 -12.99 -7.23 -10.37
CA GLY A 153 -13.96 -6.12 -10.48
C GLY A 153 -15.27 -6.37 -9.73
N THR A 154 -15.61 -7.63 -9.47
CA THR A 154 -16.83 -8.03 -8.75
C THR A 154 -16.48 -8.53 -7.34
N ASP A 155 -15.76 -9.65 -7.23
CA ASP A 155 -15.41 -10.28 -5.94
C ASP A 155 -14.19 -9.61 -5.30
N TYR A 156 -13.18 -9.29 -6.12
CA TYR A 156 -11.97 -8.57 -5.70
C TYR A 156 -11.62 -7.50 -6.73
N PRO A 157 -11.23 -6.26 -6.33
CA PRO A 157 -11.03 -5.18 -7.28
C PRO A 157 -9.80 -5.38 -8.16
N GLU A 158 -9.88 -4.86 -9.39
CA GLU A 158 -8.72 -4.66 -10.25
C GLU A 158 -7.71 -3.68 -9.61
N PRO A 159 -6.40 -3.79 -9.91
CA PRO A 159 -5.39 -2.87 -9.42
C PRO A 159 -5.73 -1.41 -9.75
N ILE A 160 -5.83 -0.57 -8.71
CA ILE A 160 -6.20 0.85 -8.88
C ILE A 160 -5.10 1.71 -9.53
N VAL A 161 -3.90 1.17 -9.67
CA VAL A 161 -2.75 1.84 -10.30
C VAL A 161 -1.80 0.81 -10.89
N ASP A 162 -1.16 1.12 -12.01
CA ASP A 162 -0.04 0.33 -12.55
C ASP A 162 1.28 0.65 -11.80
N LEU A 163 2.05 -0.40 -11.46
CA LEU A 163 3.29 -0.25 -10.68
C LEU A 163 4.39 0.47 -11.47
N ALA A 164 4.54 0.20 -12.76
CA ALA A 164 5.58 0.83 -13.57
C ALA A 164 5.32 2.33 -13.74
N PHE A 165 4.07 2.69 -14.08
CA PHE A 165 3.60 4.06 -14.19
C PHE A 165 3.72 4.81 -12.86
N SER A 166 3.29 4.19 -11.75
CA SER A 166 3.38 4.84 -10.44
C SER A 166 4.82 5.13 -10.01
N ARG A 167 5.76 4.23 -10.36
CA ARG A 167 7.19 4.43 -10.12
C ARG A 167 7.73 5.62 -10.92
N SER A 168 7.39 5.74 -12.19
CA SER A 168 7.81 6.90 -12.99
C SER A 168 7.24 8.21 -12.41
N ARG A 169 5.95 8.21 -12.08
CA ARG A 169 5.27 9.39 -11.50
C ARG A 169 5.94 9.90 -10.23
N VAL A 170 6.31 9.02 -9.30
CA VAL A 170 6.95 9.45 -8.05
C VAL A 170 8.38 9.95 -8.28
N LEU A 171 9.11 9.37 -9.23
CA LEU A 171 10.45 9.86 -9.58
C LEU A 171 10.38 11.27 -10.18
N ASP A 172 9.39 11.54 -11.04
CA ASP A 172 9.18 12.86 -11.64
C ASP A 172 8.80 13.90 -10.58
N ALA A 173 7.83 13.58 -9.71
CA ALA A 173 7.36 14.48 -8.66
C ALA A 173 8.47 14.87 -7.67
N TYR A 174 9.29 13.91 -7.24
CA TYR A 174 10.42 14.19 -6.34
C TYR A 174 11.64 14.77 -7.07
N GLY A 175 11.82 14.45 -8.35
CA GLY A 175 12.87 15.01 -9.20
C GLY A 175 12.68 16.51 -9.47
N ALA A 176 11.43 16.94 -9.69
CA ALA A 176 11.08 18.34 -9.90
C ALA A 176 11.41 19.24 -8.69
N VAL A 177 11.32 18.68 -7.49
CA VAL A 177 11.53 19.38 -6.22
C VAL A 177 13.00 19.41 -5.79
N LYS A 178 13.85 18.61 -6.44
CA LYS A 178 15.29 18.54 -6.17
C LYS A 178 16.09 19.59 -6.94
N ARG A 179 15.47 20.22 -7.94
CA ARG A 179 16.07 21.27 -8.77
C ARG A 179 15.94 22.63 -8.10
#